data_AF-A0A928CJV6-F1
#
_entry.id   AF-A0A928CJV6-F1
#
_cell.length_a   1.000
_cell.length_b   1.000
_cell.length_c   1.000
_cell.angle_alpha   90.00
_cell.angle_beta   90.00
_cell.angle_gamma   90.00
#
_symmetry.space_group_name_H-M   'P 1'
#
loop_
_entity.id
_entity.type
_entity.pdbx_description
1 polymer ?
#
loop_
_entity_poly.entity_id
_entity_poly.type
_entity_poly.pdbx_seq_one_letter_code
_entity_poly.pdbx_strand_id
1 'polypeptide(L)'
;MAAGKSAIKGEPKGWLINMDKSDFCRAVNWYPVLSEYSVMTGFLKLNTEEVKLLADGIAEGKAVAQVVRRLKKFMRGGAFDNYFISTDYCAPTDTERFAGKRGAVHSAESAWYYLATSDKVRAAAAAGEIEYLIVRPFVRIDRTREFRLFIQDGKLRAMCQYNLVRHFRRLEGIKQELYSTVEKWFNELGELPIKDLTMDIYLDNDDRDVRIIDLNPWGGTTDPLLLRTFDQDWSQVSGIKLMLPPTKISGNVEVSF
;
A
#
# COMPACT_ATOMS: atom_id res chain seq x y z
N MET A 1 7.73 -33.49 -29.31
CA MET A 1 7.42 -32.17 -29.88
C MET A 1 6.98 -31.26 -28.76
N ALA A 2 7.89 -30.45 -28.22
CA ALA A 2 7.61 -29.49 -27.16
C ALA A 2 7.43 -28.11 -27.81
N ALA A 3 6.22 -27.56 -27.73
CA ALA A 3 5.94 -26.21 -28.19
C ALA A 3 6.40 -25.21 -27.11
N GLY A 4 7.44 -24.44 -27.44
CA GLY A 4 7.91 -23.33 -26.62
C GLY A 4 6.87 -22.21 -26.56
N LYS A 5 6.48 -21.80 -25.36
CA LYS A 5 5.75 -20.55 -25.14
C LYS A 5 6.75 -19.41 -25.19
N SER A 6 6.71 -18.65 -26.29
CA SER A 6 7.36 -17.35 -26.41
C SER A 6 6.66 -16.39 -25.44
N ALA A 7 7.38 -15.92 -24.43
CA ALA A 7 6.96 -14.79 -23.62
C ALA A 7 7.06 -13.53 -24.51
N ILE A 8 5.91 -12.91 -24.78
CA ILE A 8 5.84 -11.65 -25.50
C ILE A 8 6.38 -10.57 -24.54
N LYS A 9 7.66 -10.22 -24.69
CA LYS A 9 8.22 -8.99 -24.11
C LYS A 9 7.60 -7.80 -24.86
N GLY A 10 6.45 -7.33 -24.37
CA GLY A 10 5.85 -6.09 -24.86
C GLY A 10 6.71 -4.90 -24.44
N GLU A 11 7.14 -4.09 -25.41
CA GLU A 11 7.75 -2.79 -25.13
C GLU A 11 6.77 -1.93 -24.30
N PRO A 12 7.27 -1.10 -23.36
CA PRO A 12 6.41 -0.24 -22.56
C PRO A 12 5.62 0.70 -23.48
N LYS A 13 4.28 0.70 -23.33
CA LYS A 13 3.37 1.55 -24.11
C LYS A 13 3.82 3.00 -24.04
N GLY A 14 3.81 3.71 -25.17
CA GLY A 14 4.36 5.07 -25.31
C GLY A 14 3.84 6.14 -24.34
N TRP A 15 2.75 5.90 -23.61
CA TRP A 15 2.29 6.78 -22.53
C TRP A 15 3.13 6.70 -21.25
N LEU A 16 3.95 5.65 -21.06
CA LEU A 16 4.84 5.50 -19.91
C LEU A 16 6.11 6.37 -20.05
N ILE A 17 6.41 6.85 -21.26
CA ILE A 17 7.67 7.52 -21.61
C ILE A 17 7.72 8.97 -21.07
N ASN A 18 6.58 9.57 -20.74
CA ASN A 18 6.46 10.96 -20.27
C ASN A 18 5.86 11.11 -18.86
N MET A 19 5.69 10.02 -18.12
CA MET A 19 5.31 10.10 -16.72
C MET A 19 6.51 10.56 -15.88
N ASP A 20 6.29 11.53 -15.00
CA ASP A 20 7.24 11.77 -13.91
C ASP A 20 7.41 10.45 -13.14
N LYS A 21 8.65 10.03 -12.90
CA LYS A 21 8.96 8.72 -12.32
C LYS A 21 8.39 8.60 -10.90
N SER A 22 8.22 9.70 -10.17
CA SER A 22 7.51 9.69 -8.89
C SER A 22 5.99 9.47 -9.03
N ASP A 23 5.40 9.79 -10.19
CA ASP A 23 3.96 9.66 -10.42
C ASP A 23 3.53 8.20 -10.60
N PHE A 24 4.43 7.29 -11.01
CA PHE A 24 4.10 5.86 -11.17
C PHE A 24 3.64 5.19 -9.87
N CYS A 25 4.13 5.63 -8.71
CA CYS A 25 3.69 5.09 -7.42
C CYS A 25 2.24 5.42 -7.07
N ARG A 26 1.58 6.36 -7.77
CA ARG A 26 0.15 6.62 -7.58
C ARG A 26 -0.67 5.45 -8.09
N ALA A 27 -1.68 5.05 -7.31
CA ALA A 27 -2.52 3.90 -7.62
C ALA A 27 -3.17 3.95 -9.01
N VAL A 28 -3.52 5.15 -9.50
CA VAL A 28 -4.09 5.33 -10.85
C VAL A 28 -3.15 4.89 -11.98
N ASN A 29 -1.85 4.88 -11.72
CA ASN A 29 -0.82 4.64 -12.71
C ASN A 29 -0.25 3.22 -12.66
N TRP A 30 0.07 2.72 -11.47
CA TRP A 30 0.60 1.35 -11.36
C TRP A 30 -0.48 0.28 -11.46
N TYR A 31 -1.70 0.56 -10.99
CA TYR A 31 -2.75 -0.47 -10.93
C TYR A 31 -3.10 -1.05 -12.32
N PRO A 32 -3.30 -0.25 -13.39
CA PRO A 32 -3.57 -0.81 -14.72
C PRO A 32 -2.46 -1.72 -15.26
N VAL A 33 -1.23 -1.59 -14.75
CA VAL A 33 -0.08 -2.41 -15.15
C VAL A 33 0.01 -3.70 -14.33
N LEU A 34 -0.36 -3.64 -13.04
CA LEU A 34 -0.13 -4.72 -12.07
C LEU A 34 -1.44 -5.28 -11.48
N SER A 35 -2.58 -5.02 -12.12
CA SER A 35 -3.91 -5.35 -11.55
C SER A 35 -4.10 -6.83 -11.29
N GLU A 36 -3.45 -7.72 -12.05
CA GLU A 36 -3.53 -9.17 -11.85
C GLU A 36 -2.95 -9.63 -10.51
N TYR A 37 -2.05 -8.81 -9.93
CA TYR A 37 -1.42 -9.07 -8.64
C TYR A 37 -2.05 -8.26 -7.51
N SER A 38 -3.14 -7.52 -7.72
CA SER A 38 -3.72 -6.67 -6.68
C SER A 38 -5.21 -6.93 -6.50
N VAL A 39 -5.78 -6.38 -5.43
CA VAL A 39 -7.21 -6.45 -5.17
C VAL A 39 -7.96 -5.58 -6.17
N MET A 40 -9.21 -5.93 -6.46
CA MET A 40 -10.07 -5.11 -7.31
C MET A 40 -10.08 -3.65 -6.81
N THR A 41 -9.72 -2.71 -7.68
CA THR A 41 -9.59 -1.29 -7.33
C THR A 41 -10.42 -0.44 -8.28
N GLY A 42 -11.29 0.40 -7.72
CA GLY A 42 -12.05 1.42 -8.44
C GLY A 42 -11.44 2.81 -8.27
N PHE A 43 -11.63 3.67 -9.26
CA PHE A 43 -11.10 5.03 -9.30
C PHE A 43 -12.24 6.02 -9.51
N LEU A 44 -12.55 6.83 -8.50
CA LEU A 44 -13.53 7.91 -8.60
C LEU A 44 -12.79 9.24 -8.76
N LYS A 45 -12.80 9.79 -9.98
CA LYS A 45 -12.24 11.12 -10.23
C LYS A 45 -13.00 12.19 -9.46
N LEU A 46 -12.28 13.06 -8.76
CA LEU A 46 -12.82 14.23 -8.10
C LEU A 46 -12.83 15.43 -9.04
N ASN A 47 -13.83 16.30 -8.90
CA ASN A 47 -13.78 17.64 -9.51
C ASN A 47 -13.15 18.65 -8.55
N THR A 48 -12.83 19.84 -9.04
CA THR A 48 -12.15 20.89 -8.26
C THR A 48 -12.91 21.27 -6.99
N GLU A 49 -14.25 21.33 -7.04
CA GLU A 49 -15.07 21.63 -5.87
C GLU A 49 -15.00 20.49 -4.83
N GLU A 50 -15.02 19.23 -5.28
CA GLU A 50 -14.90 18.08 -4.38
C GLU A 50 -13.52 17.99 -3.70
N VAL A 51 -12.45 18.34 -4.41
CA VAL A 51 -11.11 18.46 -3.80
C VAL A 51 -11.08 19.60 -2.78
N LYS A 52 -11.71 20.74 -3.09
CA LYS A 52 -11.83 21.86 -2.15
C LYS A 52 -12.61 21.49 -0.89
N LEU A 53 -13.69 20.70 -1.01
CA LEU A 53 -14.41 20.17 0.16
C LEU A 53 -13.50 19.33 1.06
N LEU A 54 -12.60 18.51 0.50
CA LEU A 54 -11.60 17.78 1.28
C LEU A 54 -10.61 18.73 1.95
N ALA A 55 -10.04 19.70 1.21
CA ALA A 55 -9.10 20.67 1.77
C ALA A 55 -9.70 21.46 2.95
N ASP A 56 -10.94 21.91 2.81
CA ASP A 56 -11.68 22.67 3.82
C ASP A 56 -12.19 21.79 4.98
N GLY A 57 -12.06 20.45 4.89
CA GLY A 57 -12.53 19.51 5.88
C GLY A 57 -14.06 19.41 5.98
N ILE A 58 -14.78 19.68 4.88
CA ILE A 58 -16.24 19.70 4.86
C ILE A 58 -16.77 18.27 4.70
N ALA A 59 -17.32 17.74 5.80
CA ALA A 59 -17.79 16.35 5.87
C ALA A 59 -19.29 16.17 5.55
N GLU A 60 -20.08 17.25 5.48
CA GLU A 60 -21.53 17.20 5.29
C GLU A 60 -22.05 18.32 4.38
N GLY A 61 -23.34 18.25 4.02
CA GLY A 61 -24.03 19.25 3.20
C GLY A 61 -24.35 18.81 1.78
N LYS A 62 -24.98 19.71 1.01
CA LYS A 62 -25.54 19.38 -0.32
C LYS A 62 -24.46 18.99 -1.34
N ALA A 63 -23.31 19.66 -1.32
CA ALA A 63 -22.18 19.36 -2.21
C ALA A 63 -21.56 18.00 -1.86
N VAL A 64 -21.31 17.74 -0.57
CA VAL A 64 -20.86 16.43 -0.08
C VAL A 64 -21.84 15.31 -0.47
N ALA A 65 -23.14 15.55 -0.35
CA ALA A 65 -24.15 14.57 -0.76
C ALA A 65 -24.05 14.18 -2.24
N GLN A 66 -23.51 15.04 -3.12
CA GLN A 66 -23.30 14.72 -4.54
C GLN A 66 -22.15 13.72 -4.73
N VAL A 67 -20.98 13.97 -4.14
CA VAL A 67 -19.83 13.08 -4.23
C VAL A 67 -20.07 11.76 -3.51
N VAL A 68 -20.72 11.78 -2.33
CA VAL A 68 -21.16 10.57 -1.63
C VAL A 68 -22.07 9.72 -2.51
N ARG A 69 -23.03 10.32 -3.25
CA ARG A 69 -23.88 9.57 -4.18
C ARG A 69 -23.08 8.91 -5.31
N ARG A 70 -22.00 9.53 -5.79
CA ARG A 70 -21.11 8.94 -6.79
C ARG A 70 -20.29 7.80 -6.20
N LEU A 71 -19.68 8.01 -5.03
CA LEU A 71 -18.92 7.00 -4.30
C LEU A 71 -19.78 5.78 -3.95
N LYS A 72 -21.04 5.99 -3.57
CA LYS A 72 -22.02 4.91 -3.37
C LYS A 72 -22.13 4.00 -4.58
N LYS A 73 -21.99 4.47 -5.83
CA LYS A 73 -22.08 3.61 -7.01
C LYS A 73 -20.93 2.60 -7.08
N PHE A 74 -19.76 2.93 -6.54
CA PHE A 74 -18.62 2.02 -6.46
C PHE A 74 -18.77 1.03 -5.30
N MET A 75 -19.31 1.48 -4.16
CA MET A 75 -19.55 0.62 -2.99
C MET A 75 -20.83 -0.23 -3.10
N ARG A 76 -21.73 0.11 -4.04
CA ARG A 76 -23.01 -0.58 -4.24
C ARG A 76 -22.84 -1.76 -5.17
N GLY A 77 -22.79 -2.93 -4.54
CA GLY A 77 -23.09 -4.21 -5.17
C GLY A 77 -23.36 -5.33 -4.18
N GLY A 78 -23.41 -5.06 -2.85
CA GLY A 78 -23.44 -6.12 -1.83
C GLY A 78 -22.27 -7.10 -1.92
N ALA A 79 -21.28 -6.83 -2.79
CA ALA A 79 -20.19 -7.75 -3.09
C ALA A 79 -19.21 -7.84 -1.92
N PHE A 80 -19.11 -6.79 -1.11
CA PHE A 80 -18.23 -6.73 0.06
C PHE A 80 -18.90 -5.97 1.21
N ASP A 81 -18.71 -6.48 2.42
CA ASP A 81 -19.24 -5.89 3.65
C ASP A 81 -18.53 -4.58 4.03
N ASN A 82 -17.23 -4.48 3.70
CA ASN A 82 -16.39 -3.35 4.06
C ASN A 82 -15.47 -2.97 2.90
N TYR A 83 -15.09 -1.71 2.88
CA TYR A 83 -14.19 -1.10 1.91
C TYR A 83 -13.03 -0.38 2.62
N PHE A 84 -11.92 -0.22 1.92
CA PHE A 84 -10.87 0.71 2.25
C PHE A 84 -10.86 1.81 1.20
N ILE A 85 -11.05 3.05 1.63
CA ILE A 85 -11.09 4.21 0.75
C ILE A 85 -9.93 5.14 1.11
N SER A 86 -9.11 5.46 0.12
CA SER A 86 -8.02 6.43 0.21
C SER A 86 -8.11 7.45 -0.91
N THR A 87 -7.22 8.44 -0.93
CA THR A 87 -6.94 9.19 -2.15
C THR A 87 -5.86 8.47 -2.95
N ASP A 88 -5.60 8.96 -4.16
CA ASP A 88 -4.53 8.48 -5.03
C ASP A 88 -3.13 8.95 -4.61
N TYR A 89 -3.05 9.79 -3.58
CA TYR A 89 -1.80 10.29 -3.01
C TYR A 89 -1.54 9.77 -1.58
N CYS A 90 -2.57 9.75 -0.73
CA CYS A 90 -2.42 9.30 0.64
C CYS A 90 -3.69 8.66 1.21
N ALA A 91 -3.51 7.69 2.11
CA ALA A 91 -4.60 7.15 2.92
C ALA A 91 -4.83 7.97 4.21
N PRO A 92 -6.05 8.00 4.76
CA PRO A 92 -6.41 8.70 6.00
C PRO A 92 -5.93 7.95 7.25
N THR A 93 -4.63 7.63 7.30
CA THR A 93 -4.00 6.77 8.31
C THR A 93 -3.91 7.39 9.71
N ASP A 94 -4.08 8.70 9.78
CA ASP A 94 -4.07 9.56 10.97
C ASP A 94 -5.44 9.62 11.68
N THR A 95 -6.48 9.00 11.13
CA THR A 95 -7.82 9.02 11.71
C THR A 95 -8.05 7.93 12.76
N GLU A 96 -9.01 8.19 13.67
CA GLU A 96 -9.49 7.18 14.62
C GLU A 96 -10.01 5.90 13.94
N ARG A 97 -10.55 6.02 12.71
CA ARG A 97 -11.02 4.88 11.93
C ARG A 97 -9.88 3.97 11.53
N PHE A 98 -8.75 4.55 11.14
CA PHE A 98 -7.57 3.79 10.83
C PHE A 98 -7.02 3.09 12.08
N ALA A 99 -6.89 3.82 13.19
CA ALA A 99 -6.41 3.25 14.45
C ALA A 99 -7.30 2.09 14.96
N GLY A 100 -8.63 2.28 14.98
CA GLY A 100 -9.56 1.32 15.58
C GLY A 100 -10.01 0.19 14.66
N LYS A 101 -10.11 0.44 13.35
CA LYS A 101 -10.68 -0.51 12.37
C LYS A 101 -9.80 -0.71 11.13
N ARG A 102 -8.55 -0.24 11.15
CA ARG A 102 -7.61 -0.30 10.00
C ARG A 102 -8.17 0.36 8.74
N GLY A 103 -9.03 1.36 8.90
CA GLY A 103 -9.60 2.12 7.78
C GLY A 103 -10.84 1.46 7.16
N ALA A 104 -11.30 0.32 7.69
CA ALA A 104 -12.50 -0.34 7.18
C ALA A 104 -13.74 0.54 7.36
N VAL A 105 -14.43 0.84 6.26
CA VAL A 105 -15.69 1.59 6.22
C VAL A 105 -16.78 0.77 5.52
N HIS A 106 -18.02 0.91 6.00
CA HIS A 106 -19.18 0.17 5.48
C HIS A 106 -20.12 1.05 4.64
N SER A 107 -19.91 2.38 4.62
CA SER A 107 -20.75 3.33 3.89
C SER A 107 -19.90 4.42 3.24
N ALA A 108 -20.43 5.00 2.16
CA ALA A 108 -19.79 6.11 1.45
C ALA A 108 -19.75 7.39 2.30
N GLU A 109 -20.74 7.55 3.19
CA GLU A 109 -20.78 8.61 4.19
C GLU A 109 -19.61 8.50 5.16
N SER A 110 -19.42 7.33 5.78
CA SER A 110 -18.27 7.11 6.67
C SER A 110 -16.95 7.26 5.92
N ALA A 111 -16.87 6.76 4.68
CA ALA A 111 -15.70 6.93 3.84
C ALA A 111 -15.35 8.42 3.66
N TRP A 112 -16.32 9.23 3.22
CA TRP A 112 -16.11 10.66 3.01
C TRP A 112 -15.76 11.38 4.31
N TYR A 113 -16.47 11.09 5.40
CA TYR A 113 -16.23 11.68 6.71
C TYR A 113 -14.77 11.49 7.15
N TYR A 114 -14.23 10.27 7.05
CA TYR A 114 -12.85 10.01 7.46
C TYR A 114 -11.80 10.54 6.48
N LEU A 115 -12.12 10.69 5.20
CA LEU A 115 -11.25 11.42 4.27
C LEU A 115 -11.21 12.91 4.61
N ALA A 116 -12.37 13.54 4.83
CA ALA A 116 -12.48 14.97 5.10
C ALA A 116 -11.93 15.37 6.49
N THR A 117 -11.89 14.45 7.46
CA THR A 117 -11.36 14.70 8.81
C THR A 117 -9.91 14.27 9.01
N SER A 118 -9.27 13.70 7.99
CA SER A 118 -7.84 13.38 8.01
C SER A 118 -7.01 14.64 7.72
N ASP A 119 -6.13 15.03 8.64
CA ASP A 119 -5.26 16.19 8.44
C ASP A 119 -4.28 15.97 7.27
N LYS A 120 -3.80 14.73 7.09
CA LYS A 120 -2.97 14.36 5.94
C LYS A 120 -3.71 14.55 4.62
N VAL A 121 -4.94 14.06 4.51
CA VAL A 121 -5.75 14.19 3.28
C VAL A 121 -6.09 15.65 3.01
N ARG A 122 -6.46 16.42 4.04
CA ARG A 122 -6.75 17.85 3.92
C ARG A 122 -5.54 18.63 3.41
N ALA A 123 -4.36 18.37 3.97
CA ALA A 123 -3.12 19.01 3.55
C ALA A 123 -2.78 18.69 2.08
N ALA A 124 -2.86 17.41 1.68
CA ALA A 124 -2.63 17.00 0.30
C ALA A 124 -3.65 17.62 -0.68
N ALA A 125 -4.91 17.75 -0.25
CA ALA A 125 -5.97 18.35 -1.07
C ALA A 125 -5.72 19.85 -1.26
N ALA A 126 -5.32 20.56 -0.20
CA ALA A 126 -4.94 21.97 -0.25
C ALA A 126 -3.69 22.21 -1.10
N ALA A 127 -2.77 21.25 -1.14
CA ALA A 127 -1.58 21.28 -1.99
C ALA A 127 -1.86 20.92 -3.47
N GLY A 128 -3.08 20.48 -3.80
CA GLY A 128 -3.45 20.08 -5.17
C GLY A 128 -2.89 18.71 -5.61
N GLU A 129 -2.56 17.84 -4.66
CA GLU A 129 -1.93 16.53 -4.91
C GLU A 129 -2.95 15.40 -5.13
N ILE A 130 -4.24 15.68 -4.94
CA ILE A 130 -5.32 14.70 -5.01
C ILE A 130 -6.17 14.90 -6.27
N GLU A 131 -6.39 13.80 -7.00
CA GLU A 131 -7.26 13.79 -8.18
C GLU A 131 -8.35 12.70 -8.10
N TYR A 132 -8.10 11.61 -7.39
CA TYR A 132 -8.99 10.45 -7.36
C TYR A 132 -9.20 9.94 -5.94
N LEU A 133 -10.39 9.41 -5.67
CA LEU A 133 -10.59 8.46 -4.58
C LEU A 133 -10.35 7.05 -5.11
N ILE A 134 -9.58 6.29 -4.34
CA ILE A 134 -9.27 4.89 -4.56
C ILE A 134 -10.22 4.05 -3.74
N VAL A 135 -10.97 3.18 -4.40
CA VAL A 135 -12.02 2.36 -3.80
C VAL A 135 -11.61 0.90 -3.86
N ARG A 136 -11.32 0.28 -2.71
CA ARG A 136 -10.93 -1.13 -2.63
C ARG A 136 -11.84 -1.89 -1.67
N PRO A 137 -12.18 -3.17 -1.94
CA PRO A 137 -12.69 -4.06 -0.91
C PRO A 137 -11.73 -4.09 0.28
N PHE A 138 -12.26 -4.04 1.50
CA PHE A 138 -11.42 -4.16 2.69
C PHE A 138 -10.99 -5.61 2.86
N VAL A 139 -9.70 -5.88 2.68
CA VAL A 139 -9.11 -7.18 2.97
C VAL A 139 -8.54 -7.17 4.37
N ARG A 140 -9.00 -8.11 5.21
CA ARG A 140 -8.44 -8.30 6.54
C ARG A 140 -7.14 -9.10 6.45
N ILE A 141 -6.03 -8.38 6.40
CA ILE A 141 -4.69 -8.99 6.30
C ILE A 141 -4.22 -9.49 7.68
N ASP A 142 -3.76 -10.75 7.72
CA ASP A 142 -3.01 -11.30 8.86
C ASP A 142 -1.67 -10.57 8.94
N ARG A 143 -1.36 -9.98 10.10
CA ARG A 143 -0.15 -9.17 10.35
C ARG A 143 1.16 -9.90 10.08
N THR A 144 1.14 -11.22 10.00
CA THR A 144 2.32 -12.05 9.71
C THR A 144 2.53 -12.31 8.23
N ARG A 145 1.57 -11.93 7.38
CA ARG A 145 1.60 -12.13 5.94
C ARG A 145 1.80 -10.83 5.18
N GLU A 146 2.08 -9.72 5.86
CA GLU A 146 2.24 -8.39 5.27
C GLU A 146 3.71 -7.97 5.32
N PHE A 147 4.25 -7.56 4.18
CA PHE A 147 5.66 -7.25 4.01
C PHE A 147 5.87 -6.04 3.10
N ARG A 148 6.95 -5.31 3.34
CA ARG A 148 7.46 -4.28 2.43
C ARG A 148 8.69 -4.79 1.70
N LEU A 149 8.67 -4.71 0.37
CA LEU A 149 9.80 -4.97 -0.49
C LEU A 149 10.55 -3.68 -0.78
N PHE A 150 11.87 -3.76 -0.82
CA PHE A 150 12.77 -2.67 -1.15
C PHE A 150 13.44 -2.99 -2.47
N ILE A 151 13.08 -2.24 -3.50
CA ILE A 151 13.53 -2.45 -4.87
C ILE A 151 14.43 -1.28 -5.23
N GLN A 152 15.68 -1.58 -5.59
CA GLN A 152 16.65 -0.58 -6.01
C GLN A 152 17.45 -1.07 -7.20
N ASP A 153 17.62 -0.20 -8.19
CA ASP A 153 18.17 -0.50 -9.51
C ASP A 153 17.42 -1.67 -10.18
N GLY A 154 16.09 -1.70 -10.00
CA GLY A 154 15.20 -2.71 -10.56
C GLY A 154 15.34 -4.11 -9.93
N LYS A 155 16.06 -4.24 -8.81
CA LYS A 155 16.30 -5.53 -8.14
C LYS A 155 15.71 -5.52 -6.73
N LEU A 156 15.16 -6.66 -6.32
CA LEU A 156 14.76 -6.88 -4.93
C LEU A 156 16.02 -6.91 -4.04
N ARG A 157 16.18 -5.90 -3.17
CA ARG A 157 17.33 -5.78 -2.27
C ARG A 157 17.03 -6.25 -0.86
N ALA A 158 15.81 -6.02 -0.39
CA ALA A 158 15.37 -6.48 0.91
C ALA A 158 13.86 -6.67 0.95
N MET A 159 13.43 -7.41 1.96
CA MET A 159 12.05 -7.57 2.37
C MET A 159 12.00 -7.39 3.89
N CYS A 160 10.95 -6.78 4.45
CA CYS A 160 10.76 -6.80 5.89
C CYS A 160 9.30 -7.00 6.27
N GLN A 161 9.04 -7.55 7.47
CA GLN A 161 7.68 -7.57 7.99
C GLN A 161 7.14 -6.15 8.14
N TYR A 162 5.88 -5.95 7.76
CA TYR A 162 5.24 -4.64 7.83
C TYR A 162 4.84 -4.30 9.27
N ASN A 163 4.30 -5.28 10.01
CA ASN A 163 3.85 -5.05 11.38
C ASN A 163 5.03 -4.99 12.37
N LEU A 164 5.26 -3.84 12.99
CA LEU A 164 6.38 -3.63 13.94
C LEU A 164 6.02 -3.84 15.42
N VAL A 165 4.79 -4.26 15.73
CA VAL A 165 4.32 -4.33 17.13
C VAL A 165 4.97 -5.47 17.91
N ARG A 166 5.28 -6.59 17.25
CA ARG A 166 5.86 -7.75 17.92
C ARG A 166 6.69 -8.61 17.00
N HIS A 167 7.56 -9.41 17.62
CA HIS A 167 8.18 -10.57 16.99
C HIS A 167 7.17 -11.69 16.75
N PHE A 168 7.20 -12.26 15.54
CA PHE A 168 6.39 -13.41 15.17
C PHE A 168 7.29 -14.64 15.01
N ARG A 169 7.47 -15.39 16.10
CA ARG A 169 8.35 -16.58 16.15
C ARG A 169 8.13 -17.57 15.00
N ARG A 170 6.88 -17.72 14.52
CA ARG A 170 6.56 -18.62 13.40
C ARG A 170 7.27 -18.25 12.09
N LEU A 171 7.52 -16.96 11.87
CA LEU A 171 8.15 -16.47 10.65
C LEU A 171 9.64 -16.82 10.59
N GLU A 172 10.33 -16.90 11.73
CA GLU A 172 11.76 -17.24 11.76
C GLU A 172 12.07 -18.60 11.12
N GLY A 173 11.19 -19.58 11.33
CA GLY A 173 11.37 -20.93 10.80
C GLY A 173 11.17 -21.04 9.29
N ILE A 174 10.40 -20.12 8.69
CA ILE A 174 10.04 -20.15 7.27
C ILE A 174 10.59 -18.95 6.48
N LYS A 175 11.40 -18.10 7.09
CA LYS A 175 11.80 -16.81 6.51
C LYS A 175 12.49 -16.93 5.15
N GLN A 176 13.35 -17.94 4.99
CA GLN A 176 14.06 -18.16 3.73
C GLN A 176 13.12 -18.66 2.62
N GLU A 177 12.15 -19.51 2.98
CA GLU A 177 11.11 -19.96 2.06
C GLU A 177 10.22 -18.79 1.61
N LEU A 178 9.79 -17.96 2.56
CA LEU A 178 9.01 -16.75 2.25
C LEU A 178 9.77 -15.80 1.31
N TYR A 179 11.05 -15.53 1.62
CA TYR A 179 11.88 -14.67 0.77
C TYR A 179 12.05 -15.27 -0.63
N SER A 180 12.35 -16.58 -0.73
CA SER A 180 12.52 -17.26 -2.02
C SER A 180 11.23 -17.25 -2.87
N THR A 181 10.06 -17.44 -2.24
CA THR A 181 8.77 -17.36 -2.92
C THR A 181 8.52 -15.97 -3.50
N VAL A 182 8.76 -14.93 -2.69
CA VAL A 182 8.60 -13.54 -3.12
C VAL A 182 9.62 -13.14 -4.19
N GLU A 183 10.88 -13.54 -4.03
CA GLU A 183 11.94 -13.26 -5.01
C GLU A 183 11.64 -13.91 -6.36
N LYS A 184 11.20 -15.17 -6.36
CA LYS A 184 10.78 -15.86 -7.57
C LYS A 184 9.63 -15.13 -8.26
N TRP A 185 8.58 -14.80 -7.50
CA TRP A 185 7.44 -14.04 -8.01
C TRP A 185 7.87 -12.68 -8.59
N PHE A 186 8.75 -11.95 -7.88
CA PHE A 186 9.23 -10.64 -8.33
C PHE A 186 10.03 -10.74 -9.63
N ASN A 187 10.86 -11.77 -9.79
CA ASN A 187 11.59 -12.02 -11.04
C ASN A 187 10.65 -12.37 -12.21
N GLU A 188 9.49 -12.98 -11.94
CA GLU A 188 8.46 -13.28 -12.94
C GLU A 188 7.61 -12.06 -13.30
N LEU A 189 7.50 -11.06 -12.42
CA LEU A 189 6.76 -9.80 -12.64
C LEU A 189 7.26 -9.00 -13.85
N GLY A 190 8.56 -9.08 -14.14
CA GLY A 190 9.23 -8.30 -15.18
C GLY A 190 9.68 -6.90 -14.72
N GLU A 191 10.20 -6.11 -15.66
CA GLU A 191 10.72 -4.76 -15.36
C GLU A 191 9.59 -3.75 -15.13
N LEU A 192 9.68 -3.03 -14.01
CA LEU A 192 8.81 -1.90 -13.71
C LEU A 192 9.32 -0.62 -14.40
N PRO A 193 8.45 0.35 -14.73
CA PRO A 193 8.86 1.65 -15.30
C PRO A 193 9.81 2.46 -14.40
N ILE A 194 9.81 2.17 -13.09
CA ILE A 194 10.66 2.79 -12.09
C ILE A 194 11.52 1.73 -11.41
N LYS A 195 12.77 2.08 -11.13
CA LYS A 195 13.79 1.15 -10.62
C LYS A 195 13.96 1.19 -9.11
N ASP A 196 13.61 2.33 -8.50
CA ASP A 196 13.80 2.59 -7.09
C ASP A 196 12.43 2.88 -6.48
N LEU A 197 11.91 1.93 -5.70
CA LEU A 197 10.63 2.05 -5.03
C LEU A 197 10.53 1.08 -3.85
N THR A 198 9.49 1.26 -3.04
CA THR A 198 9.03 0.21 -2.14
C THR A 198 7.69 -0.34 -2.60
N MET A 199 7.46 -1.63 -2.36
CA MET A 199 6.24 -2.33 -2.74
C MET A 199 5.70 -3.06 -1.52
N ASP A 200 4.53 -2.64 -1.06
CA ASP A 200 3.82 -3.32 0.01
C ASP A 200 3.03 -4.48 -0.57
N ILE A 201 3.23 -5.66 0.02
CA ILE A 201 2.58 -6.89 -0.40
C ILE A 201 1.90 -7.56 0.79
N TYR A 202 0.89 -8.37 0.49
CA TYR A 202 0.49 -9.45 1.37
C TYR A 202 0.59 -10.80 0.67
N LEU A 203 0.81 -11.85 1.46
CA LEU A 203 0.78 -13.22 1.01
C LEU A 203 -0.61 -13.82 1.28
N ASP A 204 -1.20 -14.43 0.26
CA ASP A 204 -2.50 -15.08 0.28
C ASP A 204 -2.36 -16.59 0.04
N ASN A 205 -3.47 -17.35 0.17
CA ASN A 205 -3.56 -18.76 -0.22
C ASN A 205 -2.46 -19.66 0.36
N ASP A 206 -2.24 -19.56 1.68
CA ASP A 206 -1.17 -20.26 2.41
C ASP A 206 0.24 -19.87 1.95
N ASP A 207 0.46 -18.57 1.85
CA ASP A 207 1.76 -17.95 1.57
C ASP A 207 2.29 -18.24 0.16
N ARG A 208 1.39 -18.64 -0.77
CA ARG A 208 1.72 -18.99 -2.16
C ARG A 208 1.48 -17.85 -3.15
N ASP A 209 0.50 -17.00 -2.87
CA ASP A 209 0.08 -15.95 -3.79
C ASP A 209 0.53 -14.59 -3.27
N VAL A 210 1.39 -13.91 -4.00
CA VAL A 210 1.77 -12.54 -3.69
C VAL A 210 0.70 -11.58 -4.22
N ARG A 211 0.29 -10.64 -3.37
CA ARG A 211 -0.69 -9.60 -3.70
C ARG A 211 -0.14 -8.23 -3.35
N ILE A 212 -0.10 -7.33 -4.32
CA ILE A 212 0.34 -5.94 -4.17
C ILE A 212 -0.75 -5.13 -3.48
N ILE A 213 -0.38 -4.48 -2.38
CA ILE A 213 -1.19 -3.53 -1.64
C ILE A 213 -0.93 -2.11 -2.15
N ASP A 214 0.33 -1.72 -2.23
CA ASP A 214 0.71 -0.35 -2.58
C ASP A 214 2.13 -0.23 -3.10
N LEU A 215 2.39 0.81 -3.89
CA LEU A 215 3.74 1.20 -4.30
C LEU A 215 4.05 2.57 -3.71
N ASN A 216 5.22 2.74 -3.11
CA ASN A 216 5.64 4.03 -2.57
C ASN A 216 6.99 4.45 -3.17
N PRO A 217 7.23 5.76 -3.36
CA PRO A 217 8.53 6.26 -3.79
C PRO A 217 9.65 5.84 -2.85
N TRP A 218 10.87 5.72 -3.39
CA TRP A 218 12.06 5.48 -2.60
C TRP A 218 12.42 6.70 -1.74
N GLY A 219 12.46 6.55 -0.42
CA GLY A 219 12.73 7.67 0.50
C GLY A 219 11.56 8.65 0.66
N GLY A 220 11.88 9.92 0.96
CA GLY A 220 10.89 10.97 1.19
C GLY A 220 10.02 10.69 2.43
N THR A 221 8.70 10.66 2.24
CA THR A 221 7.73 10.38 3.31
C THR A 221 7.50 8.88 3.56
N THR A 222 8.13 7.99 2.78
CA THR A 222 8.01 6.55 2.93
C THR A 222 8.76 6.08 4.18
N ASP A 223 8.10 5.34 5.07
CA ASP A 223 8.73 4.76 6.26
C ASP A 223 9.66 3.57 5.88
N PRO A 224 10.96 3.58 6.21
CA PRO A 224 11.86 2.44 5.95
C PRO A 224 11.62 1.23 6.87
N LEU A 225 10.71 1.32 7.84
CA LEU A 225 10.36 0.25 8.78
C LEU A 225 11.61 -0.34 9.46
N LEU A 226 11.81 -1.66 9.38
CA LEU A 226 12.95 -2.36 9.98
C LEU A 226 14.30 -2.04 9.33
N LEU A 227 14.31 -1.41 8.16
CA LEU A 227 15.55 -1.01 7.50
C LEU A 227 16.08 0.31 8.11
N ARG A 228 15.25 1.03 8.88
CA ARG A 228 15.54 2.28 9.63
C ARG A 228 15.91 3.49 8.78
N THR A 229 16.58 3.30 7.65
CA THR A 229 16.94 4.36 6.71
C THR A 229 17.02 3.84 5.28
N PHE A 230 16.78 4.72 4.31
CA PHE A 230 17.08 4.48 2.90
C PHE A 230 18.56 4.76 2.57
N ASP A 231 19.25 5.53 3.40
CA ASP A 231 20.65 5.92 3.24
C ASP A 231 21.59 4.85 3.81
N GLN A 232 21.59 3.67 3.18
CA GLN A 232 22.48 2.55 3.52
C GLN A 232 23.05 1.93 2.23
N ASP A 233 24.05 1.05 2.38
CA ASP A 233 24.57 0.29 1.24
C ASP A 233 23.57 -0.81 0.82
N TRP A 234 23.04 -0.66 -0.39
CA TRP A 234 22.08 -1.57 -1.01
C TRP A 234 22.72 -2.47 -2.09
N SER A 235 24.05 -2.45 -2.20
CA SER A 235 24.79 -3.29 -3.15
C SER A 235 24.55 -4.78 -2.90
N GLN A 236 24.31 -5.17 -1.64
CA GLN A 236 24.05 -6.53 -1.21
C GLN A 236 22.56 -6.80 -0.97
N VAL A 237 22.12 -8.01 -1.30
CA VAL A 237 20.78 -8.49 -0.94
C VAL A 237 20.76 -8.82 0.55
N SER A 238 19.90 -8.13 1.30
CA SER A 238 19.77 -8.32 2.76
C SER A 238 18.77 -9.42 3.14
N GLY A 239 18.04 -9.98 2.18
CA GLY A 239 17.01 -10.98 2.42
C GLY A 239 15.82 -10.39 3.19
N ILE A 240 15.27 -11.17 4.12
CA ILE A 240 14.12 -10.80 4.94
C ILE A 240 14.52 -10.33 6.35
N LYS A 241 14.07 -9.15 6.75
CA LYS A 241 14.19 -8.61 8.13
C LYS A 241 12.89 -8.81 8.91
N LEU A 242 13.00 -9.42 10.08
CA LEU A 242 11.90 -9.65 11.03
C LEU A 242 12.16 -8.89 12.34
N MET A 243 11.10 -8.58 13.09
CA MET A 243 11.23 -7.99 14.42
C MET A 243 11.98 -8.95 15.33
N LEU A 244 13.01 -8.46 16.03
CA LEU A 244 13.78 -9.30 16.94
C LEU A 244 12.93 -9.79 18.12
N PRO A 245 13.22 -10.99 18.66
CA PRO A 245 12.61 -11.44 19.90
C PRO A 245 12.78 -10.39 21.01
N PRO A 246 11.77 -10.19 21.88
CA PRO A 246 11.91 -9.27 23.00
C PRO A 246 13.08 -9.71 23.89
N THR A 247 13.96 -8.76 24.20
CA THR A 247 15.07 -8.98 25.12
C THR A 247 14.50 -9.19 26.53
N LYS A 248 14.74 -10.35 27.12
CA LYS A 248 14.45 -10.56 28.54
C LYS A 248 15.50 -9.80 29.34
N ILE A 249 15.09 -8.76 30.05
CA ILE A 249 15.92 -8.12 31.07
C ILE A 249 15.62 -8.86 32.38
N SER A 250 16.64 -9.46 32.98
CA SER A 250 16.58 -10.07 34.32
C SER A 250 17.51 -9.32 35.26
N GLY A 251 16.97 -8.83 36.38
CA GLY A 251 17.68 -8.09 37.43
C GLY A 251 16.68 -7.62 38.49
N ASN A 252 17.15 -7.24 39.69
CA ASN A 252 16.30 -6.60 40.69
C ASN A 252 15.85 -5.23 40.15
N VAL A 253 14.61 -5.15 39.69
CA VAL A 253 13.99 -3.88 39.34
C VAL A 253 13.51 -3.26 40.64
N GLU A 254 14.35 -2.45 41.28
CA GLU A 254 13.90 -1.55 42.34
C GLU A 254 13.06 -0.45 41.69
N VAL A 255 11.74 -0.61 41.73
CA VAL A 255 10.80 0.45 41.39
C VAL A 255 10.61 1.30 42.64
N SER A 256 11.23 2.47 42.70
CA SER A 256 10.89 3.50 43.68
C SER A 256 9.62 4.22 43.23
N PHE A 257 8.62 4.26 44.11
CA PHE A 257 7.39 5.05 43.96
C PHE A 257 7.55 6.41 44.63
#